data_AF-A0AAV0L2N5-F1
#
_entry.id   AF-A0AAV0L2N5-F1
#
_cell.length_a   1.000
_cell.length_b   1.000
_cell.length_c   1.000
_cell.angle_alpha   90.00
_cell.angle_beta   90.00
_cell.angle_gamma   90.00
#
_symmetry.space_group_name_H-M   'P 1'
#
loop_
_entity.id
_entity.type
_entity.pdbx_description
1 polymer ?
#
loop_
_entity_poly.entity_id
_entity_poly.type
_entity_poly.pdbx_seq_one_letter_code
_entity_poly.pdbx_strand_id
1 'polypeptide(L)'
;MASRLLSRSRQLYASQVVLPHESAIPARYFSAKSEPELKGDAMLKNIFLDVKKKFETAMGILRKEKITIAPEDPAAVAQYAKVMKTVREKTDLWTESQTIKHAIESETKDIPDARGYLLKLQDMRIKQGLKDELGAEAMMMDALEKIEKELKKPLMRNDKKNMASLMAEFDKINQKLGVRREDLPKYEEQLELKIAKAQLEELKKEAEEAMDTQKKRYLRE
;
A
#
# COMPACT_ATOMS: atom_id res chain seq x y z
N MET A 1 -75.44 55.48 42.55
CA MET A 1 -74.52 54.78 41.63
C MET A 1 -74.80 53.29 41.71
N ALA A 2 -75.21 52.72 40.58
CA ALA A 2 -75.72 51.37 40.36
C ALA A 2 -74.62 50.28 40.47
N SER A 3 -74.86 49.00 40.70
CA SER A 3 -76.01 48.21 41.15
C SER A 3 -75.50 46.85 41.65
N ARG A 4 -76.14 46.39 42.73
CA ARG A 4 -76.26 45.05 43.36
C ARG A 4 -75.92 43.83 42.46
N LEU A 5 -75.39 42.75 43.05
CA LEU A 5 -76.16 41.53 43.42
C LEU A 5 -75.28 40.38 43.96
N LEU A 6 -75.80 39.75 45.01
CA LEU A 6 -75.38 38.47 45.61
C LEU A 6 -75.54 37.31 44.61
N SER A 7 -74.78 36.21 44.74
CA SER A 7 -75.36 34.86 44.77
C SER A 7 -74.33 33.78 45.12
N ARG A 8 -74.78 32.82 45.95
CA ARG A 8 -74.09 31.58 46.35
C ARG A 8 -74.08 30.55 45.21
N SER A 9 -73.17 29.59 45.31
CA SER A 9 -73.47 28.13 45.44
C SER A 9 -72.72 27.18 44.50
N ARG A 10 -72.43 26.02 45.11
CA ARG A 10 -71.87 24.74 44.62
C ARG A 10 -72.02 24.46 43.13
N GLN A 11 -70.97 23.87 42.53
CA GLN A 11 -71.10 22.62 41.78
C GLN A 11 -69.73 21.95 41.55
N LEU A 12 -69.67 20.69 41.96
CA LEU A 12 -68.70 19.71 41.49
C LEU A 12 -68.83 19.58 39.98
N TYR A 13 -67.74 19.69 39.24
CA TYR A 13 -67.65 19.15 37.90
C TYR A 13 -66.29 18.50 37.71
N ALA A 14 -66.35 17.20 37.44
CA ALA A 14 -65.23 16.36 37.05
C ALA A 14 -64.57 16.93 35.79
N SER A 15 -63.29 17.27 35.86
CA SER A 15 -62.44 17.40 34.68
C SER A 15 -61.85 16.04 34.36
N GLN A 16 -62.51 15.30 33.46
CA GLN A 16 -61.79 14.38 32.59
C GLN A 16 -60.79 15.21 31.79
N VAL A 17 -59.50 15.10 32.12
CA VAL A 17 -58.44 15.58 31.25
C VAL A 17 -58.41 14.63 30.05
N VAL A 18 -59.05 15.06 28.97
CA VAL A 18 -58.84 14.48 27.64
C VAL A 18 -57.39 14.80 27.26
N LEU A 19 -56.53 13.78 27.24
CA LEU A 19 -55.20 13.88 26.64
C LEU A 19 -55.36 14.16 25.14
N PRO A 20 -54.82 15.27 24.60
CA PRO A 20 -54.72 15.44 23.17
C PRO A 20 -53.76 14.39 22.61
N HIS A 21 -54.31 13.50 21.81
CA HIS A 21 -53.58 12.56 20.99
C HIS A 21 -52.74 13.34 19.96
N GLU A 22 -51.47 12.95 19.82
CA GLU A 22 -50.59 13.19 18.66
C GLU A 22 -50.11 14.63 18.41
N SER A 23 -49.00 14.99 19.07
CA SER A 23 -47.94 15.78 18.43
C SER A 23 -46.83 14.83 17.96
N ALA A 24 -47.09 14.13 16.86
CA ALA A 24 -46.05 13.39 16.14
C ALA A 24 -44.99 14.39 15.67
N ILE A 25 -43.84 14.41 16.32
CA ILE A 25 -42.65 15.11 15.83
C ILE A 25 -42.33 14.49 14.47
N PRO A 26 -42.35 15.24 13.35
CA PRO A 26 -41.94 14.68 12.09
C PRO A 26 -40.42 14.48 12.17
N ALA A 27 -40.01 13.24 12.42
CA ALA A 27 -38.66 12.80 12.13
C ALA A 27 -38.41 13.14 10.66
N ARG A 28 -37.51 14.09 10.40
CA ARG A 28 -37.07 14.36 9.03
C ARG A 28 -36.40 13.08 8.54
N TYR A 29 -37.10 12.33 7.69
CA TYR A 29 -36.52 11.24 6.94
C TYR A 29 -35.49 11.82 5.97
N PHE A 30 -34.22 11.85 6.37
CA PHE A 30 -33.12 12.00 5.42
C PHE A 30 -32.93 10.65 4.71
N SER A 31 -33.77 10.36 3.73
CA SER A 31 -33.42 9.53 2.56
C SER A 31 -34.69 9.21 1.75
N ALA A 32 -35.10 10.16 0.93
CA ALA A 32 -35.97 9.87 -0.20
C ALA A 32 -35.14 10.07 -1.48
N LYS A 33 -34.58 8.96 -1.98
CA LYS A 33 -33.65 8.80 -3.12
C LYS A 33 -32.17 8.90 -2.74
N SER A 34 -31.51 7.75 -2.64
CA SER A 34 -30.08 7.69 -2.95
C SER A 34 -29.90 8.13 -4.41
N GLU A 35 -29.03 9.11 -4.65
CA GLU A 35 -28.58 9.38 -6.01
C GLU A 35 -28.06 8.07 -6.65
N PRO A 36 -28.27 7.85 -7.96
CA PRO A 36 -27.77 6.65 -8.61
C PRO A 36 -26.27 6.53 -8.38
N GLU A 37 -25.82 5.36 -7.91
CA GLU A 37 -24.42 5.08 -7.57
C GLU A 37 -23.51 5.54 -8.71
N LEU A 38 -22.69 6.55 -8.46
CA LEU A 38 -21.77 7.04 -9.47
C LEU A 38 -20.75 5.94 -9.75
N LYS A 39 -20.27 5.84 -10.99
CA LYS A 39 -19.22 4.86 -11.35
C LYS A 39 -17.98 4.98 -10.44
N GLY A 40 -17.69 6.20 -9.96
CA GLY A 40 -16.63 6.45 -8.98
C GLY A 40 -16.89 5.81 -7.61
N ASP A 41 -18.13 5.87 -7.12
CA ASP A 41 -18.50 5.31 -5.80
C ASP A 41 -18.38 3.78 -5.80
N ALA A 42 -18.87 3.14 -6.87
CA ALA A 42 -18.73 1.70 -7.06
C ALA A 42 -17.26 1.27 -7.14
N MET A 43 -16.41 2.05 -7.82
CA MET A 43 -14.96 1.80 -7.90
C MET A 43 -14.30 1.89 -6.52
N LEU A 44 -14.56 2.97 -5.76
CA LEU A 44 -14.00 3.17 -4.43
C LEU A 44 -14.44 2.08 -3.45
N LYS A 45 -15.71 1.69 -3.50
CA LYS A 45 -16.27 0.59 -2.71
C LYS A 45 -15.59 -0.73 -3.02
N ASN A 46 -15.36 -1.03 -4.31
CA ASN A 46 -14.66 -2.25 -4.70
C ASN A 46 -13.20 -2.26 -4.22
N ILE A 47 -12.50 -1.12 -4.31
CA ILE A 47 -11.13 -0.98 -3.78
C ILE A 47 -11.13 -1.19 -2.26
N PHE A 48 -12.06 -0.57 -1.53
CA PHE A 48 -12.18 -0.74 -0.09
C PHE A 48 -12.43 -2.19 0.30
N LEU A 49 -13.34 -2.88 -0.40
CA LEU A 49 -13.63 -4.29 -0.15
C LEU A 49 -12.42 -5.19 -0.43
N ASP A 50 -11.64 -4.90 -1.48
CA ASP A 50 -10.41 -5.63 -1.78
C ASP A 50 -9.36 -5.44 -0.67
N VAL A 51 -9.11 -4.19 -0.26
CA VAL A 51 -8.17 -3.87 0.84
C VAL A 51 -8.60 -4.53 2.14
N LYS A 52 -9.89 -4.46 2.48
CA LYS A 52 -10.45 -5.12 3.67
C LYS A 52 -10.23 -6.63 3.62
N LYS A 53 -10.52 -7.27 2.49
CA LYS A 53 -10.32 -8.72 2.32
C LYS A 53 -8.85 -9.12 2.49
N LYS A 54 -7.92 -8.34 1.92
CA LYS A 54 -6.47 -8.57 2.08
C LYS A 54 -6.04 -8.43 3.54
N PHE A 55 -6.52 -7.39 4.22
CA PHE A 55 -6.24 -7.15 5.64
C PHE A 55 -6.76 -8.30 6.53
N GLU A 56 -8.03 -8.70 6.36
CA GLU A 56 -8.63 -9.80 7.13
C GLU A 56 -7.90 -11.13 6.89
N THR A 57 -7.47 -11.38 5.64
CA THR A 57 -6.69 -12.57 5.28
C THR A 57 -5.32 -12.57 5.98
N ALA A 58 -4.61 -11.43 5.95
CA ALA A 58 -3.32 -11.27 6.63
C ALA A 58 -3.46 -11.50 8.14
N MET A 59 -4.43 -10.85 8.78
CA MET A 59 -4.71 -11.03 10.21
C MET A 59 -5.09 -12.47 10.56
N GLY A 60 -5.84 -13.15 9.68
CA GLY A 60 -6.21 -14.56 9.87
C GLY A 60 -5.01 -15.51 9.85
N ILE A 61 -3.94 -15.17 9.14
CA ILE A 61 -2.67 -15.91 9.12
C ILE A 61 -1.86 -15.56 10.38
N LEU A 62 -1.61 -14.27 10.61
CA LEU A 62 -0.75 -13.79 11.71
C LEU A 62 -1.27 -14.21 13.10
N ARG A 63 -2.58 -14.31 13.30
CA ARG A 63 -3.17 -14.78 14.57
C ARG A 63 -2.94 -16.26 14.86
N LYS A 64 -2.66 -17.08 13.84
CA LYS A 64 -2.45 -18.53 13.98
C LYS A 64 -0.98 -18.87 14.19
N GLU A 65 -0.10 -18.05 13.64
CA GLU A 65 1.34 -18.27 13.69
C GLU A 65 1.92 -17.82 15.03
N LYS A 66 2.82 -18.63 15.60
CA LYS A 66 3.60 -18.22 16.78
C LYS A 66 4.89 -17.56 16.30
N ILE A 67 4.95 -16.23 16.43
CA ILE A 67 6.10 -15.42 16.02
C ILE A 67 7.09 -15.32 17.20
N THR A 68 8.31 -15.78 16.98
CA THR A 68 9.41 -15.63 17.94
C THR A 68 10.09 -14.29 17.70
N ILE A 69 10.03 -13.37 18.68
CA ILE A 69 10.65 -12.05 18.58
C ILE A 69 12.13 -12.15 18.98
N ALA A 70 12.97 -12.57 18.03
CA ALA A 70 14.41 -12.69 18.21
C ALA A 70 15.15 -12.25 16.92
N PRO A 71 15.36 -10.93 16.72
CA PRO A 71 15.97 -10.42 15.48
C PRO A 71 17.43 -10.86 15.26
N GLU A 72 18.12 -11.28 16.33
CA GLU A 72 19.50 -11.80 16.25
C GLU A 72 19.59 -13.29 15.96
N ASP A 73 18.48 -14.02 16.06
CA ASP A 73 18.44 -15.45 15.72
C ASP A 73 18.05 -15.61 14.24
N PRO A 74 18.96 -16.11 13.38
CA PRO A 74 18.65 -16.32 11.96
C PRO A 74 17.47 -17.26 11.72
N ALA A 75 17.24 -18.23 12.61
CA ALA A 75 16.11 -19.16 12.47
C ALA A 75 14.76 -18.46 12.71
N ALA A 76 14.69 -17.58 13.72
CA ALA A 76 13.51 -16.77 13.97
C ALA A 76 13.23 -15.78 12.83
N VAL A 77 14.26 -15.13 12.29
CA VAL A 77 14.14 -14.24 11.13
C VAL A 77 13.62 -15.01 9.90
N ALA A 78 14.19 -16.18 9.60
CA ALA A 78 13.77 -17.00 8.47
C ALA A 78 12.32 -17.51 8.62
N GLN A 79 11.93 -17.92 9.83
CA GLN A 79 10.54 -18.31 10.12
C GLN A 79 9.58 -17.13 9.89
N TYR A 80 9.91 -15.95 10.41
CA TYR A 80 9.07 -14.77 10.26
C TYR A 80 8.98 -14.32 8.79
N ALA A 81 10.10 -14.32 8.06
CA ALA A 81 10.12 -14.05 6.62
C ALA A 81 9.19 -14.99 5.85
N LYS A 82 9.19 -16.29 6.18
CA LYS A 82 8.29 -17.28 5.58
C LYS A 82 6.81 -16.99 5.88
N VAL A 83 6.48 -16.56 7.10
CA VAL A 83 5.12 -16.12 7.45
C VAL A 83 4.71 -14.91 6.62
N MET A 84 5.56 -13.90 6.53
CA MET A 84 5.28 -12.68 5.76
C MET A 84 5.16 -12.95 4.26
N LYS A 85 5.99 -13.84 3.71
CA LYS A 85 5.87 -14.35 2.34
C LYS A 85 4.52 -15.02 2.11
N THR A 86 4.09 -15.88 3.04
CA THR A 86 2.78 -16.55 2.97
C THR A 86 1.63 -15.54 3.01
N VAL A 87 1.73 -14.50 3.84
CA VAL A 87 0.77 -13.39 3.89
C VAL A 87 0.70 -12.69 2.53
N ARG A 88 1.84 -12.31 1.97
CA ARG A 88 1.93 -11.64 0.65
C ARG A 88 1.28 -12.48 -0.45
N GLU A 89 1.66 -13.76 -0.55
CA GLU A 89 1.13 -14.67 -1.58
C GLU A 89 -0.38 -14.88 -1.44
N LYS A 90 -0.90 -15.06 -0.22
CA LYS A 90 -2.35 -15.25 0.01
C LYS A 90 -3.17 -13.98 -0.14
N THR A 91 -2.54 -12.82 -0.06
CA THR A 91 -3.19 -11.51 -0.25
C THR A 91 -2.98 -10.95 -1.66
N ASP A 92 -2.32 -11.70 -2.55
CA ASP A 92 -2.00 -11.27 -3.92
C ASP A 92 -1.30 -9.91 -3.96
N LEU A 93 -0.39 -9.70 -2.99
CA LEU A 93 0.47 -8.52 -2.95
C LEU A 93 1.70 -8.76 -3.81
N TRP A 94 2.14 -7.72 -4.53
CA TRP A 94 3.31 -7.80 -5.39
C TRP A 94 4.60 -7.97 -4.59
N THR A 95 5.54 -8.69 -5.21
CA THR A 95 6.95 -8.70 -4.83
C THR A 95 7.61 -7.36 -5.16
N GLU A 96 8.79 -7.10 -4.61
CA GLU A 96 9.50 -5.86 -4.89
C GLU A 96 9.93 -5.83 -6.36
N SER A 97 10.43 -6.95 -6.89
CA SER A 97 10.75 -7.09 -8.32
C SER A 97 9.54 -6.82 -9.23
N GLN A 98 8.35 -7.28 -8.87
CA GLN A 98 7.12 -7.00 -9.63
C GLN A 98 6.73 -5.52 -9.57
N THR A 99 6.85 -4.90 -8.40
CA THR A 99 6.58 -3.47 -8.20
C THR A 99 7.52 -2.61 -9.05
N ILE A 100 8.82 -2.89 -9.01
CA ILE A 100 9.84 -2.21 -9.82
C ILE A 100 9.55 -2.40 -11.31
N LYS A 101 9.27 -3.63 -11.74
CA LYS A 101 8.95 -3.93 -13.14
C LYS A 101 7.73 -3.14 -13.61
N HIS A 102 6.64 -3.15 -12.83
CA HIS A 102 5.42 -2.42 -13.16
C HIS A 102 5.67 -0.91 -13.24
N ALA A 103 6.42 -0.35 -12.29
CA ALA A 103 6.77 1.08 -12.30
C ALA A 103 7.57 1.47 -13.54
N ILE A 104 8.55 0.65 -13.94
CA ILE A 104 9.32 0.86 -15.17
C ILE A 104 8.40 0.82 -16.39
N GLU A 105 7.55 -0.20 -16.50
CA GLU A 105 6.63 -0.36 -17.62
C GLU A 105 5.65 0.82 -17.73
N SER A 106 5.07 1.28 -16.61
CA SER A 106 4.14 2.41 -16.59
C SER A 106 4.81 3.73 -16.98
N GLU A 107 6.02 3.98 -16.47
CA GLU A 107 6.73 5.24 -16.67
C GLU A 107 7.42 5.35 -18.05
N THR A 108 7.61 4.21 -18.72
CA THR A 108 8.34 4.15 -20.00
C THR A 108 7.48 3.73 -21.18
N LYS A 109 6.18 3.48 -20.98
CA LYS A 109 5.27 2.94 -22.01
C LYS A 109 5.28 3.76 -23.30
N ASP A 110 5.25 5.07 -23.19
CA ASP A 110 5.11 5.99 -24.33
C ASP A 110 6.46 6.45 -24.91
N ILE A 111 7.57 5.93 -24.40
CA ILE A 111 8.92 6.30 -24.87
C ILE A 111 9.30 5.39 -26.05
N PRO A 112 9.48 5.94 -27.27
CA PRO A 112 9.65 5.11 -28.46
C PRO A 112 11.10 4.70 -28.74
N ASP A 113 12.08 5.48 -28.29
CA ASP A 113 13.52 5.26 -28.53
C ASP A 113 14.25 4.71 -27.28
N ALA A 114 15.38 4.05 -27.51
CA ALA A 114 16.17 3.40 -26.48
C ALA A 114 16.90 4.41 -25.57
N ARG A 115 17.33 5.56 -26.10
CA ARG A 115 18.03 6.58 -25.30
C ARG A 115 17.09 7.19 -24.27
N GLY A 116 15.90 7.64 -24.70
CA GLY A 116 14.88 8.17 -23.81
C GLY A 116 14.50 7.15 -22.73
N TYR A 117 14.45 5.86 -23.08
CA TYR A 117 14.17 4.79 -22.12
C TYR A 117 15.25 4.69 -21.04
N LEU A 118 16.53 4.66 -21.41
CA LEU A 118 17.65 4.59 -20.45
C LEU A 118 17.74 5.86 -19.58
N LEU A 119 17.54 7.04 -20.16
CA LEU A 119 17.50 8.30 -19.40
C LEU A 119 16.36 8.30 -18.38
N LYS A 120 15.18 7.78 -18.75
CA LYS A 120 14.06 7.65 -17.83
C LYS A 120 14.37 6.68 -16.69
N LEU A 121 15.04 5.56 -16.97
CA LEU A 121 15.48 4.63 -15.92
C LEU A 121 16.48 5.30 -14.95
N GLN A 122 17.43 6.07 -15.48
CA GLN A 122 18.37 6.85 -14.67
C GLN A 122 17.63 7.86 -13.78
N ASP A 123 16.68 8.61 -14.32
CA ASP A 123 15.85 9.54 -13.55
C ASP A 123 15.08 8.82 -12.43
N MET A 124 14.51 7.65 -12.72
CA MET A 124 13.81 6.83 -11.73
C MET A 124 14.76 6.40 -10.61
N ARG A 125 15.96 5.90 -10.94
CA ARG A 125 16.99 5.51 -9.96
C ARG A 125 17.36 6.68 -9.06
N ILE A 126 17.68 7.84 -9.65
CA ILE A 126 18.09 9.04 -8.91
C ILE A 126 16.99 9.49 -7.95
N LYS A 127 15.72 9.50 -8.39
CA LYS A 127 14.57 9.86 -7.54
C LYS A 127 14.39 8.90 -6.36
N GLN A 128 14.77 7.63 -6.51
CA GLN A 128 14.77 6.65 -5.43
C GLN A 128 16.02 6.73 -4.53
N GLY A 129 16.94 7.67 -4.79
CA GLY A 129 18.18 7.83 -4.02
C GLY A 129 19.19 6.69 -4.20
N LEU A 130 18.99 5.83 -5.20
CA LEU A 130 19.88 4.71 -5.49
C LEU A 130 21.11 5.23 -6.25
N LYS A 131 22.31 4.78 -5.88
CA LYS A 131 23.57 5.15 -6.57
C LYS A 131 23.93 4.09 -7.63
N ASP A 132 24.46 4.53 -8.76
CA ASP A 132 25.07 3.62 -9.75
C ASP A 132 26.51 3.31 -9.32
N GLU A 133 26.64 2.43 -8.33
CA GLU A 133 27.94 2.06 -7.76
C GLU A 133 28.83 1.28 -8.75
N LEU A 134 28.20 0.57 -9.69
CA LEU A 134 28.88 -0.26 -10.67
C LEU A 134 29.21 0.50 -11.97
N GLY A 135 28.71 1.73 -12.13
CA GLY A 135 28.84 2.50 -13.37
C GLY A 135 28.11 1.84 -14.55
N ALA A 136 27.09 1.03 -14.28
CA ALA A 136 26.38 0.25 -15.27
C ALA A 136 25.66 1.16 -16.28
N GLU A 137 25.07 2.26 -15.83
CA GLU A 137 24.33 3.18 -16.69
C GLU A 137 25.25 3.84 -17.71
N ALA A 138 26.44 4.25 -17.30
CA ALA A 138 27.44 4.83 -18.19
C ALA A 138 27.86 3.81 -19.27
N MET A 139 28.16 2.57 -18.87
CA MET A 139 28.51 1.51 -19.83
C MET A 139 27.37 1.19 -20.80
N MET A 140 26.12 1.20 -20.33
CA MET A 140 24.94 0.98 -21.17
C MET A 140 24.71 2.12 -22.16
N MET A 141 24.91 3.36 -21.72
CA MET A 141 24.80 4.55 -22.59
C MET A 141 25.90 4.56 -23.64
N ASP A 142 27.14 4.22 -23.28
CA ASP A 142 28.27 4.09 -24.23
C ASP A 142 28.01 3.00 -25.28
N ALA A 143 27.42 1.86 -24.88
CA ALA A 143 27.04 0.80 -25.80
C ALA A 143 25.94 1.24 -26.77
N LEU A 144 24.93 1.96 -26.26
CA LEU A 144 23.89 2.54 -27.10
C LEU A 144 24.45 3.57 -28.09
N GLU A 145 25.35 4.44 -27.64
CA GLU A 145 25.95 5.47 -28.49
C GLU A 145 26.73 4.86 -29.66
N LYS A 146 27.44 3.74 -29.45
CA LYS A 146 28.13 3.02 -30.52
C LYS A 146 27.15 2.52 -31.60
N ILE A 147 26.04 1.91 -31.18
CA ILE A 147 25.02 1.40 -32.11
C ILE A 147 24.39 2.54 -32.90
N GLU A 148 24.05 3.65 -32.24
CA GLU A 148 23.44 4.79 -32.93
C GLU A 148 24.41 5.53 -33.85
N LYS A 149 25.71 5.56 -33.54
CA LYS A 149 26.75 6.05 -34.47
C LYS A 149 26.80 5.21 -35.74
N GLU A 150 26.70 3.90 -35.64
CA GLU A 150 26.62 2.99 -36.80
C GLU A 150 25.33 3.19 -37.60
N LEU A 151 24.20 3.39 -36.91
CA LEU A 151 22.89 3.60 -37.54
C LEU A 151 22.69 5.00 -38.11
N LYS A 152 23.45 6.00 -37.65
CA LYS A 152 23.29 7.43 -37.94
C LYS A 152 21.90 7.99 -37.61
N LYS A 153 21.17 7.32 -36.71
CA LYS A 153 19.84 7.70 -36.23
C LYS A 153 19.59 7.10 -34.84
N PRO A 154 18.65 7.65 -34.05
CA PRO A 154 18.26 7.08 -32.77
C PRO A 154 17.77 5.62 -32.92
N LEU A 155 18.10 4.79 -31.95
CA LEU A 155 17.65 3.40 -31.92
C LEU A 155 16.20 3.33 -31.41
N MET A 156 15.29 2.86 -32.24
CA MET A 156 13.88 2.69 -31.86
C MET A 156 13.67 1.36 -31.13
N ARG A 157 12.86 1.34 -30.07
CA ARG A 157 12.59 0.12 -29.26
C ARG A 157 11.84 -0.97 -30.02
N ASN A 158 11.16 -0.63 -31.11
CA ASN A 158 10.50 -1.57 -32.00
C ASN A 158 11.43 -2.18 -33.07
N ASP A 159 12.68 -1.69 -33.20
CA ASP A 159 13.67 -2.23 -34.13
C ASP A 159 14.31 -3.50 -33.54
N LYS A 160 13.66 -4.63 -33.78
CA LYS A 160 14.05 -5.94 -33.23
C LYS A 160 15.52 -6.30 -33.51
N LYS A 161 16.05 -5.96 -34.70
CA LYS A 161 17.40 -6.36 -35.10
C LYS A 161 18.45 -5.58 -34.33
N ASN A 162 18.34 -4.26 -34.32
CA ASN A 162 19.33 -3.42 -33.65
C ASN A 162 19.18 -3.44 -32.12
N MET A 163 17.96 -3.64 -31.61
CA MET A 163 17.74 -3.91 -30.19
C MET A 163 18.38 -5.23 -29.74
N ALA A 164 18.37 -6.27 -30.57
CA ALA A 164 19.08 -7.51 -30.25
C ALA A 164 20.60 -7.29 -30.12
N SER A 165 21.19 -6.47 -31.00
CA SER A 165 22.60 -6.07 -30.88
C SER A 165 22.87 -5.31 -29.57
N LEU A 166 21.99 -4.39 -29.18
CA LEU A 166 22.10 -3.66 -27.92
C LEU A 166 22.01 -4.60 -26.71
N MET A 167 21.04 -5.52 -26.72
CA MET A 167 20.90 -6.51 -25.64
C MET A 167 22.13 -7.40 -25.52
N ALA A 168 22.75 -7.80 -26.64
CA ALA A 168 23.99 -8.57 -26.61
C ALA A 168 25.17 -7.78 -25.99
N GLU A 169 25.27 -6.47 -26.24
CA GLU A 169 26.25 -5.62 -25.55
C GLU A 169 25.93 -5.50 -24.05
N PHE A 170 24.66 -5.36 -23.68
CA PHE A 170 24.24 -5.34 -22.27
C PHE A 170 24.55 -6.65 -21.55
N ASP A 171 24.39 -7.80 -22.20
CA ASP A 171 24.73 -9.08 -21.60
C ASP A 171 26.25 -9.21 -21.36
N LYS A 172 27.09 -8.67 -22.24
CA LYS A 172 28.55 -8.58 -21.99
C LYS A 172 28.88 -7.66 -20.81
N ILE A 173 28.17 -6.52 -20.70
CA ILE A 173 28.33 -5.60 -19.57
C ILE A 173 27.91 -6.30 -18.26
N ASN A 174 26.75 -6.95 -18.25
CA ASN A 174 26.26 -7.69 -17.10
C ASN A 174 27.25 -8.77 -16.64
N GLN A 175 27.83 -9.53 -17.58
CA GLN A 175 28.88 -10.51 -17.27
C GLN A 175 30.11 -9.88 -16.62
N LYS A 176 30.58 -8.73 -17.12
CA LYS A 176 31.72 -8.00 -16.53
C LYS A 176 31.42 -7.50 -15.11
N LEU A 177 30.18 -7.07 -14.88
CA LEU A 177 29.73 -6.59 -13.58
C LEU A 177 29.33 -7.72 -12.61
N GLY A 178 29.39 -8.98 -13.05
CA GLY A 178 28.95 -10.13 -12.25
C GLY A 178 27.44 -10.16 -12.00
N VAL A 179 26.66 -9.42 -12.80
CA VAL A 179 25.20 -9.34 -12.71
C VAL A 179 24.60 -10.45 -13.56
N ARG A 180 23.76 -11.28 -12.95
CA ARG A 180 23.05 -12.39 -13.61
C ARG A 180 21.56 -12.27 -13.36
N ARG A 181 20.76 -12.44 -14.41
CA ARG A 181 19.29 -12.36 -14.29
C ARG A 181 18.74 -13.49 -13.44
N GLU A 182 19.43 -14.62 -13.45
CA GLU A 182 19.11 -15.83 -12.70
C GLU A 182 19.27 -15.64 -11.18
N ASP A 183 20.07 -14.65 -10.77
CA ASP A 183 20.29 -14.34 -9.35
C ASP A 183 19.14 -13.47 -8.76
N LEU A 184 18.19 -12.99 -9.57
CA LEU A 184 17.08 -12.14 -9.11
C LEU A 184 16.25 -12.77 -7.97
N PRO A 185 15.82 -14.06 -8.03
CA PRO A 185 15.09 -14.69 -6.93
C PRO A 185 15.90 -14.75 -5.63
N LYS A 186 17.23 -14.87 -5.73
CA LYS A 186 18.12 -14.87 -4.58
C LYS A 186 18.21 -13.48 -3.94
N TYR A 187 18.24 -12.42 -4.74
CA TYR A 187 18.20 -11.05 -4.20
C TYR A 187 16.87 -10.73 -3.54
N GLU A 188 15.76 -11.20 -4.11
CA GLU A 188 14.42 -11.07 -3.51
C GLU A 188 14.36 -11.76 -2.15
N GLU A 189 14.84 -13.01 -2.04
CA GLU A 189 14.88 -13.75 -0.77
C GLU A 189 15.77 -13.06 0.27
N GLN A 190 16.93 -12.54 -0.13
CA GLN A 190 17.80 -11.76 0.76
C GLN A 190 17.13 -10.47 1.24
N LEU A 191 16.39 -9.80 0.37
CA LEU A 191 15.63 -8.60 0.72
C LEU A 191 14.51 -8.93 1.72
N GLU A 192 13.76 -10.00 1.49
CA GLU A 192 12.71 -10.49 2.39
C GLU A 192 13.28 -10.76 3.80
N LEU A 193 14.44 -11.40 3.90
CA LEU A 193 15.11 -11.66 5.19
C LEU A 193 15.54 -10.36 5.89
N LYS A 194 16.06 -9.37 5.14
CA LYS A 194 16.43 -8.06 5.72
C LYS A 194 15.21 -7.30 6.25
N ILE A 195 14.13 -7.28 5.48
CA ILE A 195 12.86 -6.67 5.91
C ILE A 195 12.32 -7.38 7.15
N ALA A 196 12.32 -8.71 7.14
CA ALA A 196 11.89 -9.52 8.28
C ALA A 196 12.70 -9.22 9.54
N LYS A 197 14.03 -9.12 9.43
CA LYS A 197 14.89 -8.75 10.57
C LYS A 197 14.55 -7.36 11.10
N ALA A 198 14.46 -6.35 10.23
CA ALA A 198 14.14 -4.98 10.64
C ALA A 198 12.77 -4.87 11.32
N GLN A 199 11.76 -5.57 10.81
CA GLN A 199 10.43 -5.63 11.43
C GLN A 199 10.47 -6.32 12.81
N LEU A 200 11.27 -7.38 12.98
CA LEU A 200 11.43 -8.02 14.30
C LEU A 200 12.18 -7.12 15.29
N GLU A 201 13.14 -6.31 14.83
CA GLU A 201 13.81 -5.31 15.67
C GLU A 201 12.81 -4.24 16.16
N GLU A 202 11.96 -3.75 15.27
CA GLU A 202 10.90 -2.80 15.61
C GLU A 202 9.88 -3.40 16.59
N LEU A 203 9.39 -4.62 16.32
CA LEU A 203 8.47 -5.33 17.22
C LEU A 203 9.09 -5.57 18.61
N LYS A 204 10.38 -5.91 18.67
CA LYS A 204 11.08 -6.08 19.94
C LYS A 204 11.12 -4.76 20.72
N LYS A 205 11.48 -3.66 20.05
CA LYS A 205 11.52 -2.33 20.65
C LYS A 205 10.16 -1.92 21.19
N GLU A 206 9.10 -2.05 20.39
CA GLU A 206 7.73 -1.73 20.82
C GLU A 206 7.28 -2.56 22.03
N ALA A 207 7.61 -3.86 22.05
CA ALA A 207 7.30 -4.74 23.17
C ALA A 207 8.03 -4.31 24.45
N GLU A 208 9.32 -3.99 24.36
CA GLU A 208 10.13 -3.50 25.50
C GLU A 208 9.59 -2.16 26.03
N GLU A 209 9.27 -1.22 25.15
CA GLU A 209 8.68 0.07 25.53
C GLU A 209 7.31 -0.09 26.22
N ALA A 210 6.47 -1.01 25.72
CA ALA A 210 5.17 -1.32 26.32
C ALA A 210 5.33 -1.95 27.72
N MET A 211 6.26 -2.89 27.88
CA MET A 211 6.57 -3.53 29.17
C MET A 211 7.08 -2.50 30.19
N ASP A 212 8.00 -1.62 29.80
CA ASP A 212 8.54 -0.57 30.66
C ASP A 212 7.47 0.43 31.08
N THR A 213 6.58 0.80 30.15
CA THR A 213 5.44 1.68 30.44
C THR A 213 4.52 1.05 31.47
N GLN A 214 4.21 -0.25 31.32
CA GLN A 214 3.37 -0.97 32.26
C GLN A 214 4.04 -1.11 33.64
N LYS A 215 5.34 -1.41 33.68
CA LYS A 215 6.12 -1.50 34.92
C LYS A 215 6.12 -0.15 35.67
N LYS A 216 6.29 0.96 34.96
CA LYS A 216 6.24 2.32 35.55
C LYS A 216 4.86 2.67 36.11
N ARG A 217 3.78 2.15 35.54
CA ARG A 217 2.42 2.33 36.07
C ARG A 217 2.23 1.57 37.39
N TYR A 218 2.63 0.30 37.42
CA TYR A 218 2.56 -0.52 38.64
C TYR A 218 3.44 0.00 39.79
N LEU A 219 4.59 0.64 39.50
CA LEU A 219 5.47 1.19 40.54
C LEU A 219 5.01 2.56 41.09
N ARG A 220 3.96 3.17 40.50
CA ARG A 220 3.39 4.45 40.96
C ARG A 220 2.12 4.28 41.80
N GLU A 221 1.57 3.07 41.86
CA GLU A 221 0.46 2.66 42.72
C GLU A 221 0.99 2.00 44.00
#